data_AF-A0A7K2XN20-F1
#
_entry.id   AF-A0A7K2XN20-F1
#
_cell.length_a   1.000
_cell.length_b   1.000
_cell.length_c   1.000
_cell.angle_alpha   90.00
_cell.angle_beta   90.00
_cell.angle_gamma   90.00
#
_symmetry.space_group_name_H-M   'P 1'
#
loop_
_entity.id
_entity.type
_entity.pdbx_description
1 polymer ?
#
loop_
_entity_poly.entity_id
_entity_poly.type
_entity_poly.pdbx_seq_one_letter_code
_entity_poly.pdbx_strand_id
1 'polypeptide(L)' 'MSALVLALTAGAVVGLALGALGGGGGVLAAPALIHLLGFTPAAAATAGLVIVTVTTVGALPAHVRDGHVVWRTGAPFAA' A
#
# COMPACT_ATOMS: atom_id res chain seq x y z
N MET A 1 -19.09 0.63 17.70
CA MET A 1 -18.75 -0.68 17.10
C MET A 1 -18.92 -0.69 15.58
N SER A 2 -19.96 -0.07 15.03
CA SER A 2 -20.24 0.00 13.59
C SER A 2 -19.17 0.73 12.76
N ALA A 3 -18.63 1.83 13.30
CA ALA A 3 -17.60 2.62 12.61
C ALA A 3 -16.27 1.86 12.41
N LEU A 4 -15.88 1.03 13.38
CA LEU A 4 -14.66 0.22 13.28
C LEU A 4 -14.79 -0.84 12.18
N VAL A 5 -15.94 -1.52 12.13
CA VAL A 5 -16.21 -2.53 11.10
C VAL A 5 -16.22 -1.89 9.71
N LEU A 6 -16.84 -0.71 9.56
CA LEU A 6 -16.86 0.03 8.30
C LEU A 6 -15.45 0.49 7.86
N ALA A 7 -14.63 0.95 8.80
CA ALA A 7 -13.26 1.37 8.53
C ALA A 7 -12.37 0.18 8.11
N LEU A 8 -12.55 -0.98 8.76
CA LEU A 8 -11.81 -2.20 8.43
C LEU A 8 -12.23 -2.77 7.07
N THR A 9 -13.52 -2.78 6.74
CA THR A 9 -14.01 -3.28 5.44
C THR A 9 -13.62 -2.35 4.31
N ALA A 10 -13.76 -1.03 4.48
CA ALA A 10 -13.31 -0.04 3.51
C ALA A 10 -11.78 -0.10 3.32
N GLY A 11 -11.02 -0.20 4.40
CA GLY A 11 -9.56 -0.36 4.38
C GLY A 11 -9.12 -1.65 3.68
N ALA A 12 -9.84 -2.76 3.87
CA ALA A 12 -9.56 -4.02 3.19
C ALA A 12 -9.86 -3.95 1.68
N VAL A 13 -10.98 -3.36 1.28
CA VAL A 13 -11.34 -3.19 -0.14
C VAL A 13 -10.35 -2.26 -0.85
N VAL A 14 -10.00 -1.14 -0.22
CA VAL A 14 -9.02 -0.20 -0.74
C VAL A 14 -7.63 -0.84 -0.77
N GLY A 15 -7.22 -1.56 0.28
CA GLY A 15 -5.95 -2.27 0.33
C GLY A 15 -5.82 -3.35 -0.75
N LEU A 16 -6.91 -4.10 -1.01
CA LEU A 16 -6.97 -5.07 -2.10
C LEU A 16 -6.94 -4.38 -3.47
N ALA A 17 -7.64 -3.27 -3.66
CA ALA A 17 -7.60 -2.51 -4.92
C ALA A 17 -6.20 -1.92 -5.19
N LEU A 18 -5.57 -1.36 -4.17
CA LEU A 18 -4.21 -0.80 -4.23
C LEU A 18 -3.15 -1.88 -4.45
N GLY A 19 -3.32 -3.05 -3.83
CA GLY A 19 -2.45 -4.21 -4.02
C GLY A 19 -2.63 -4.88 -5.38
N ALA A 20 -3.87 -5.01 -5.86
CA ALA A 20 -4.21 -5.63 -7.15
C ALA A 20 -3.78 -4.78 -8.34
N LEU A 21 -3.75 -3.44 -8.22
CA LEU A 21 -3.28 -2.58 -9.30
C LEU A 21 -1.78 -2.69 -9.58
N GLY A 22 -1.00 -3.37 -8.73
CA GLY A 22 0.38 -3.76 -9.01
C GLY A 22 1.31 -2.59 -9.34
N GLY A 23 2.04 -2.08 -8.35
CA GLY A 23 3.15 -1.13 -8.56
C GLY A 23 2.79 0.36 -8.51
N GLY A 24 1.50 0.73 -8.40
CA GLY A 24 1.04 2.13 -8.47
C GLY A 24 0.16 2.62 -7.32
N GLY A 25 -0.07 1.81 -6.27
CA GLY A 25 -1.00 2.16 -5.20
C GLY A 25 -0.72 3.51 -4.51
N GLY A 26 0.54 3.94 -4.44
CA GLY A 26 0.93 5.25 -3.91
C GLY A 26 0.31 6.45 -4.66
N VAL A 27 0.10 6.33 -5.97
CA VAL A 27 -0.48 7.38 -6.82
C VAL A 27 -1.94 7.64 -6.44
N LEU A 28 -2.67 6.60 -6.02
CA LEU A 28 -4.06 6.71 -5.55
C LEU A 28 -4.15 6.94 -4.04
N ALA A 29 -3.21 6.41 -3.27
CA ALA A 29 -3.19 6.52 -1.81
C ALA A 29 -2.99 7.96 -1.33
N ALA A 30 -2.11 8.74 -1.98
CA ALA A 30 -1.88 10.13 -1.61
C ALA A 30 -3.16 11.01 -1.73
N PRO A 31 -3.84 11.08 -2.89
CA PRO A 31 -5.09 11.85 -2.99
C PRO A 31 -6.23 11.26 -2.16
N ALA A 32 -6.29 9.93 -1.97
CA ALA A 32 -7.29 9.32 -1.10
C ALA A 32 -7.11 9.69 0.39
N LEU A 33 -5.87 9.69 0.89
CA LEU A 33 -5.59 10.07 2.27
C LEU A 33 -5.90 11.56 2.52
N ILE A 34 -5.59 12.43 1.55
CA ILE A 34 -5.80 13.87 1.67
C ILE A 34 -7.28 14.23 1.48
N HIS A 35 -7.90 13.81 0.37
CA HIS A 35 -9.25 14.26 0.00
C HIS A 35 -10.37 13.44 0.66
N LEU A 36 -10.13 12.16 0.94
CA LEU A 36 -11.15 11.26 1.48
C LEU A 36 -11.08 11.16 3.00
N LEU A 37 -9.87 11.13 3.57
CA LEU A 37 -9.65 11.04 5.02
C LEU A 37 -9.26 12.39 5.66
N GLY A 38 -9.06 13.45 4.89
CA GLY A 38 -8.78 14.79 5.41
C GLY A 38 -7.40 14.94 6.04
N PHE A 39 -6.45 14.04 5.76
CA PHE A 39 -5.09 14.18 6.27
C PHE A 39 -4.37 15.37 5.65
N THR A 40 -3.53 16.04 6.45
CA THR A 40 -2.59 17.01 5.91
C THR A 40 -1.58 16.30 4.99
N PRO A 41 -1.03 16.98 3.97
CA PRO A 41 -0.09 16.36 3.03
C PRO A 41 1.11 15.68 3.72
N ALA A 42 1.61 16.29 4.80
CA ALA A 42 2.69 15.73 5.61
C ALA A 42 2.26 14.41 6.28
N ALA A 43 1.09 14.39 6.92
CA ALA A 43 0.59 13.19 7.59
C ALA A 43 0.18 12.08 6.60
N ALA A 44 -0.36 12.46 5.44
CA ALA A 44 -0.68 11.54 4.36
C ALA A 44 0.57 10.87 3.80
N ALA A 45 1.69 11.60 3.67
CA ALA A 45 2.97 11.02 3.26
C ALA A 45 3.48 9.98 4.28
N THR A 46 3.41 10.30 5.58
CA THR A 46 3.84 9.37 6.63
C THR A 46 2.96 8.12 6.66
N ALA A 47 1.63 8.29 6.62
CA ALA A 47 0.69 7.18 6.58
C ALA A 47 0.85 6.33 5.30
N GLY A 48 1.05 6.98 4.15
CA GLY A 48 1.32 6.31 2.88
C GLY A 48 2.58 5.45 2.92
N LEU A 49 3.65 5.94 3.57
CA LEU A 49 4.88 5.16 3.76
C LEU A 49 4.62 3.91 4.59
N VAL A 50 3.91 4.04 5.71
CA VAL A 50 3.55 2.89 6.57
C VAL A 50 2.72 1.88 5.80
N ILE A 51 1.69 2.35 5.08
CA ILE A 51 0.82 1.50 4.27
C ILE A 51 1.64 0.75 3.22
N VAL A 52 2.49 1.44 2.46
CA VAL A 52 3.27 0.81 1.38
C VAL A 52 4.27 -0.20 1.92
N THR A 53 4.90 0.08 3.07
CA THR A 53 5.83 -0.86 3.70
C THR A 53 5.11 -2.13 4.14
N VAL A 54 3.97 -2.01 4.83
CA VAL A 54 3.20 -3.16 5.31
C VAL A 54 2.68 -4.01 4.15
N THR A 55 2.12 -3.38 3.11
CA THR A 55 1.59 -4.11 1.95
C THR A 55 2.69 -4.77 1.15
N THR A 56 3.82 -4.10 0.94
CA THR A 56 4.97 -4.65 0.21
C THR A 56 5.58 -5.83 0.97
N VAL A 57 5.82 -5.70 2.28
CA VAL A 57 6.34 -6.81 3.10
C VAL A 57 5.36 -7.99 3.14
N GLY A 58 4.05 -7.73 3.16
CA GLY A 58 3.05 -8.80 3.09
C GLY A 58 3.00 -9.51 1.74
N ALA A 59 3.16 -8.78 0.63
CA ALA A 59 3.05 -9.30 -0.73
C ALA A 59 4.35 -9.90 -1.28
N LEU A 60 5.51 -9.44 -0.80
CA LEU A 60 6.84 -9.87 -1.27
C LEU A 60 7.05 -11.38 -1.15
N PRO A 61 6.74 -12.07 -0.03
CA PRO A 61 6.94 -13.51 0.09
C PRO A 61 6.17 -14.33 -0.96
N ALA A 62 4.97 -13.88 -1.34
CA ALA A 62 4.19 -14.52 -2.39
C ALA A 62 4.86 -14.38 -3.76
N HIS A 63 5.30 -13.17 -4.12
CA HIS A 63 5.99 -12.90 -5.39
C HIS A 63 7.35 -13.62 -5.51
N VAL A 64 8.05 -13.77 -4.38
CA VAL A 64 9.30 -14.53 -4.31
C VAL A 64 9.06 -16.01 -4.56
N ARG A 65 7.97 -16.58 -4.02
CA ARG A 65 7.59 -17.98 -4.24
C ARG A 65 7.19 -18.25 -5.69
N ASP A 66 6.55 -17.30 -6.35
CA ASP A 66 6.15 -17.40 -7.75
C ASP A 66 7.31 -17.18 -8.73
N GLY A 67 8.52 -16.89 -8.25
CA GLY A 67 9.72 -16.71 -9.09
C GLY A 67 9.72 -15.41 -9.91
N HIS A 68 8.81 -14.48 -9.63
CA HIS A 68 8.66 -13.22 -10.38
C HIS A 68 9.67 -12.12 -9.96
N VAL A 69 10.58 -12.40 -9.02
CA VAL A 69 11.51 -11.40 -8.48
C VAL A 69 12.90 -11.52 -9.11
N VAL A 70 13.27 -10.53 -9.92
CA VAL A 70 14.61 -10.44 -10.54
C VAL A 70 15.58 -9.74 -9.58
N TRP A 71 16.10 -10.49 -8.61
CA TRP A 71 16.98 -9.96 -7.55
C TRP A 71 18.22 -9.23 -8.06
N ARG A 72 18.86 -9.72 -9.13
CA ARG A 72 20.06 -9.11 -9.72
C ARG A 72 19.85 -7.67 -10.16
N THR A 73 18.66 -7.34 -10.64
CA THR A 73 18.33 -6.01 -11.14
C THR A 73 17.58 -5.20 -10.08
N GLY A 74 16.76 -5.83 -9.23
CA GLY A 74 15.95 -5.15 -8.23
C GLY A 74 16.69 -4.76 -6.94
N ALA A 75 17.64 -5.58 -6.46
CA ALA A 75 18.39 -5.29 -5.24
C ALA A 75 19.13 -3.93 -5.23
N PRO A 76 19.78 -3.47 -6.32
CA PRO A 76 20.44 -2.17 -6.31
C PRO A 76 19.47 -0.97 -6.28
N PHE A 77 18.18 -1.14 -6.61
CA PHE A 77 17.16 -0.10 -6.48
C PHE A 77 16.49 -0.07 -5.09
N ALA A 78 16.71 -1.11 -4.29
CA ALA A 78 16.17 -1.21 -2.94
C ALA A 78 17.11 -0.58 -1.88
N ALA A 79 18.36 -0.28 -2.24
CA ALA A 79 19.36 0.40 -1.41
C ALA A 79 19.28 1.93 -1.59
#